data_AF-A0A8S1IKV7-F1
#
_entry.id   AF-A0A8S1IKV7-F1
#
_cell.length_a   1.000
_cell.length_b   1.000
_cell.length_c   1.000
_cell.angle_alpha   90.00
_cell.angle_beta   90.00
_cell.angle_gamma   90.00
#
_symmetry.space_group_name_H-M   'P 1'
#
loop_
_entity.id
_entity.type
_entity.pdbx_description
1 polymer ?
#
loop_
_entity_poly.entity_id
_entity_poly.type
_entity_poly.pdbx_seq_one_letter_code
_entity_poly.pdbx_strand_id
1 'polypeptide(L)'
;MDGNWQFCLVGCNRFNTFGSHGAADFISFKHYASLQECCSHLKNVEGCQIVGIEITPEARSVNEHPFDGPTAFMLGNEGTGMSDKQRSLCDQFVYIPQYGCGTASLNVTVAAAIVLHRFTEWAGYEERRRVGEKFELGDRPRRTAPRGVVADPGCDVHRDREIRREDDQDVLMESGDGAGSEGGFLDGILGGDGP
;
A
#
# COMPACT_ATOMS: atom_id res chain seq x y z
N MET A 1 23.90 5.16 -3.06
CA MET A 1 23.45 3.81 -2.66
C MET A 1 22.28 3.45 -3.55
N ASP A 2 22.38 2.41 -4.35
CA ASP A 2 21.24 1.94 -5.14
C ASP A 2 20.24 1.30 -4.17
N GLY A 3 19.19 2.04 -3.82
CA GLY A 3 18.11 1.52 -3.00
C GLY A 3 17.46 0.34 -3.73
N ASN A 4 17.38 -0.81 -3.06
CA ASN A 4 16.73 -1.99 -3.60
C ASN A 4 15.21 -1.83 -3.47
N TRP A 5 14.63 -0.99 -4.33
CA TRP A 5 13.20 -0.68 -4.35
C TRP A 5 12.44 -1.82 -5.03
N GLN A 6 11.49 -2.41 -4.31
CA GLN A 6 10.62 -3.42 -4.87
C GLN A 6 9.14 -3.12 -4.59
N PHE A 7 8.30 -3.35 -5.60
CA PHE A 7 6.85 -3.41 -5.44
C PHE A 7 6.42 -4.87 -5.26
N CYS A 8 5.79 -5.16 -4.12
CA CYS A 8 5.26 -6.48 -3.83
C CYS A 8 3.81 -6.58 -4.31
N LEU A 9 3.55 -7.47 -5.26
CA LEU A 9 2.22 -7.73 -5.81
C LEU A 9 1.66 -8.99 -5.15
N VAL A 10 0.54 -8.86 -4.44
CA VAL A 10 -0.16 -9.97 -3.81
C VAL A 10 -1.39 -10.32 -4.63
N GLY A 11 -1.64 -11.61 -4.87
CA GLY A 11 -2.81 -12.06 -5.60
C GLY A 11 -2.56 -12.23 -7.10
N CYS A 12 -3.29 -11.53 -7.98
CA CYS A 12 -3.21 -11.82 -9.42
C CYS A 12 -1.83 -11.49 -10.04
N ASN A 13 -1.25 -12.47 -10.75
CA ASN A 13 0.05 -12.35 -11.42
C ASN A 13 0.02 -11.57 -12.75
N ARG A 14 -1.17 -11.16 -13.20
CA ARG A 14 -1.36 -10.25 -14.34
C ARG A 14 -1.73 -8.88 -13.85
N PHE A 15 -0.76 -7.96 -13.96
CA PHE A 15 -0.97 -6.55 -13.72
C PHE A 15 -0.56 -5.75 -14.96
N ASN A 16 -1.43 -4.84 -15.40
CA ASN A 16 -1.18 -4.01 -16.56
C ASN A 16 -0.48 -2.71 -16.12
N THR A 17 0.74 -2.46 -16.58
CA THR A 17 1.51 -1.25 -16.27
C THR A 17 1.12 -0.03 -17.12
N PHE A 18 -0.12 0.00 -17.61
CA PHE A 18 -0.62 1.07 -18.48
C PHE A 18 -0.67 2.39 -17.70
N GLY A 19 -0.11 3.47 -18.27
CA GLY A 19 0.00 4.77 -17.60
C GLY A 19 1.29 5.02 -16.81
N SER A 20 2.18 4.03 -16.66
CA SER A 20 3.44 4.20 -15.92
C SER A 20 4.52 5.04 -16.63
N HIS A 21 4.28 5.51 -17.86
CA HIS A 21 5.21 6.33 -18.68
C HIS A 21 6.69 5.86 -18.70
N GLY A 22 6.97 4.57 -18.47
CA GLY A 22 8.32 4.00 -18.42
C GLY A 22 8.95 3.89 -17.03
N ALA A 23 8.27 4.36 -15.97
CA ALA A 23 8.72 4.21 -14.58
C ALA A 23 8.79 2.74 -14.13
N ALA A 24 7.92 1.89 -14.67
CA ALA A 24 7.90 0.46 -14.38
C ALA A 24 9.20 -0.27 -14.78
N ASP A 25 10.01 0.29 -15.69
CA ASP A 25 11.29 -0.32 -16.06
C ASP A 25 12.36 -0.13 -14.97
N PHE A 26 12.21 0.86 -14.09
CA PHE A 26 13.17 1.20 -13.03
C PHE A 26 12.81 0.59 -11.67
N ILE A 27 11.71 -0.14 -11.60
CA ILE A 27 11.16 -0.71 -10.37
C ILE A 27 11.21 -2.23 -10.49
N SER A 28 11.80 -2.88 -9.49
CA SER A 28 11.69 -4.33 -9.35
C SER A 28 10.30 -4.67 -8.85
N PHE A 29 9.68 -5.69 -9.41
CA PHE A 29 8.41 -6.19 -8.91
C PHE A 29 8.57 -7.64 -8.49
N LYS A 30 7.93 -8.01 -7.39
CA LYS A 30 7.93 -9.36 -6.86
C LYS A 30 6.51 -9.80 -6.55
N HIS A 31 6.15 -10.98 -7.02
CA HIS A 31 4.81 -11.54 -6.84
C HIS A 31 4.78 -12.50 -5.64
N TYR A 32 3.69 -12.49 -4.90
CA TYR A 32 3.41 -13.40 -3.78
C TYR A 32 2.01 -13.99 -3.92
N ALA A 33 1.86 -15.25 -3.53
CA ALA A 33 0.57 -15.93 -3.62
C ALA A 33 -0.44 -15.35 -2.64
N SER A 34 0.02 -14.98 -1.44
CA SER A 34 -0.79 -14.36 -0.40
C SER A 34 -0.09 -13.26 0.39
N LEU A 35 -0.90 -12.55 1.18
CA LEU A 35 -0.43 -11.44 2.00
C LEU A 35 0.44 -11.92 3.15
N GLN A 36 0.07 -13.05 3.77
CA GLN A 36 0.82 -13.73 4.82
C GLN A 36 2.23 -14.10 4.34
N GLU A 37 2.33 -14.72 3.17
CA GLU A 37 3.60 -15.10 2.57
C GLU A 37 4.47 -13.87 2.30
N CYS A 38 3.88 -12.82 1.71
CA CYS A 38 4.55 -11.55 1.44
C CYS A 38 5.11 -10.92 2.72
N CYS A 39 4.26 -10.74 3.74
CA CYS A 39 4.67 -10.12 5.01
C CYS A 39 5.72 -10.96 5.75
N SER A 40 5.56 -12.28 5.76
CA SER A 40 6.54 -13.19 6.38
C SER A 40 7.89 -13.10 5.70
N HIS A 41 7.91 -13.04 4.37
CA HIS A 41 9.15 -12.90 3.61
C HIS A 41 9.83 -11.55 3.90
N LEU A 42 9.08 -10.46 3.85
CA LEU A 42 9.60 -9.12 4.12
C LEU A 42 10.16 -8.99 5.53
N LYS A 43 9.47 -9.53 6.54
CA LYS A 43 9.95 -9.51 7.92
C LYS A 43 11.16 -10.42 8.15
N ASN A 44 11.08 -11.68 7.72
CA ASN A 44 12.05 -12.70 8.12
C ASN A 44 13.29 -12.76 7.22
N VAL A 45 13.16 -12.39 5.94
CA VAL A 45 14.26 -12.47 4.97
C VAL A 45 14.88 -11.11 4.73
N GLU A 46 14.05 -10.09 4.48
CA GLU A 46 14.52 -8.73 4.17
C GLU A 46 14.74 -7.88 5.42
N GLY A 47 14.26 -8.32 6.59
CA GLY A 47 14.38 -7.58 7.84
C GLY A 47 13.56 -6.28 7.85
N CYS A 48 12.51 -6.21 7.04
CA CYS A 48 11.65 -5.03 6.93
C CYS A 48 10.56 -5.06 8.00
N GLN A 49 10.28 -3.89 8.57
CA GLN A 49 9.01 -3.67 9.25
C GLN A 49 7.89 -3.38 8.25
N ILE A 50 6.67 -3.74 8.61
CA ILE A 50 5.47 -3.51 7.82
C ILE A 50 4.70 -2.33 8.42
N VAL A 51 4.58 -1.25 7.67
CA VAL A 51 3.92 -0.01 8.10
C VAL A 51 2.65 0.20 7.29
N GLY A 52 1.50 0.18 7.97
CA GLY A 52 0.21 0.47 7.34
C GLY A 52 0.01 1.96 7.14
N ILE A 53 -0.42 2.37 5.95
CA ILE A 53 -0.88 3.75 5.70
C ILE A 53 -2.38 3.80 5.92
N GLU A 54 -2.80 4.16 7.13
CA GLU A 54 -4.19 4.14 7.56
C GLU A 54 -4.46 5.15 8.67
N ILE A 55 -5.70 5.65 8.74
CA ILE A 55 -6.17 6.55 9.80
C ILE A 55 -6.69 5.69 10.95
N THR A 56 -5.82 5.34 11.90
CA THR A 56 -6.20 4.63 13.14
C THR A 56 -5.79 5.44 14.39
N PRO A 57 -6.41 5.19 15.57
CA PRO A 57 -6.02 5.85 16.81
C PRO A 57 -4.56 5.65 17.20
N GLU A 58 -3.96 4.53 16.82
CA GLU A 58 -2.58 4.16 17.10
C GLU A 58 -1.59 4.73 16.06
N ALA A 59 -2.10 5.27 14.95
CA ALA A 59 -1.28 5.76 13.86
C ALA A 59 -0.51 7.03 14.27
N ARG A 60 0.76 7.09 13.88
CA ARG A 60 1.60 8.27 14.11
C ARG A 60 1.59 9.20 12.90
N SER A 61 1.75 10.49 13.15
CA SER A 61 1.76 11.50 12.09
C SER A 61 2.98 11.32 11.19
N VAL A 62 2.79 11.27 9.87
CA VAL A 62 3.87 11.20 8.89
C VAL A 62 4.87 12.36 9.01
N ASN A 63 4.42 13.50 9.55
CA ASN A 63 5.25 14.68 9.72
C ASN A 63 6.36 14.48 10.76
N GLU A 64 6.18 13.54 11.69
CA GLU A 64 7.14 13.19 12.73
C GLU A 64 8.19 12.18 12.26
N HIS A 65 8.09 11.71 11.01
CA HIS A 65 8.91 10.64 10.44
C HIS A 65 9.00 9.40 11.36
N PRO A 66 7.87 8.73 11.63
CA PRO A 66 7.78 7.58 12.55
C PRO A 66 8.35 6.29 11.94
N PHE A 67 9.43 6.39 11.17
CA PHE A 67 10.05 5.29 10.43
C PHE A 67 11.29 4.80 11.15
N ASP A 68 11.63 3.53 10.95
CA ASP A 68 12.83 2.91 11.52
C ASP A 68 13.38 1.82 10.59
N GLY A 69 14.70 1.79 10.37
CA GLY A 69 15.33 0.79 9.49
C GLY A 69 14.63 0.53 8.13
N PRO A 70 14.80 -0.69 7.57
CA PRO A 70 14.12 -1.12 6.36
C PRO A 70 12.60 -1.20 6.56
N THR A 71 11.83 -0.59 5.66
CA THR A 71 10.37 -0.44 5.81
C THR A 71 9.64 -0.81 4.53
N ALA A 72 8.58 -1.61 4.66
CA ALA A 72 7.61 -1.88 3.62
C ALA A 72 6.26 -1.25 3.99
N PHE A 73 5.68 -0.50 3.05
CA PHE A 73 4.41 0.19 3.26
C PHE A 73 3.25 -0.63 2.72
N MET A 74 2.25 -0.88 3.57
CA MET A 74 1.00 -1.53 3.19
C MET A 74 -0.10 -0.49 2.99
N LEU A 75 -0.82 -0.61 1.87
CA LEU A 75 -1.91 0.28 1.49
C LEU A 75 -3.26 -0.40 1.73
N GLY A 76 -4.22 0.34 2.29
CA GLY A 76 -5.61 -0.09 2.36
C GLY A 76 -6.30 -0.12 1.00
N ASN A 77 -7.47 -0.76 0.94
CA ASN A 77 -8.30 -0.76 -0.24
C ASN A 77 -9.10 0.55 -0.36
N GLU A 78 -9.39 0.99 -1.59
CA GLU A 78 -10.16 2.22 -1.79
C GLU A 78 -11.57 2.09 -1.16
N GLY A 79 -11.98 3.13 -0.42
CA GLY A 79 -13.29 3.24 0.23
C GLY A 79 -13.47 2.41 1.50
N THR A 80 -12.86 1.23 1.60
CA THR A 80 -13.00 0.32 2.76
C THR A 80 -11.82 0.37 3.73
N GLY A 81 -10.69 0.96 3.32
CA GLY A 81 -9.46 0.99 4.12
C GLY A 81 -8.81 -0.38 4.22
N MET A 82 -8.01 -0.60 5.25
CA MET A 82 -7.42 -1.91 5.55
C MET A 82 -8.45 -2.86 6.20
N SER A 83 -8.36 -4.15 5.91
CA SER A 83 -9.07 -5.21 6.65
C SER A 83 -8.39 -5.52 7.99
N ASP A 84 -9.07 -6.21 8.91
CA ASP A 84 -8.49 -6.60 10.20
C ASP A 84 -7.27 -7.53 10.03
N LYS A 85 -7.33 -8.45 9.07
CA LYS A 85 -6.21 -9.30 8.67
C LYS A 85 -5.02 -8.50 8.15
N GLN A 86 -5.24 -7.40 7.42
CA GLN A 86 -4.16 -6.51 6.99
C GLN A 86 -3.59 -5.72 8.18
N ARG A 87 -4.46 -5.20 9.05
CA ARG A 87 -4.05 -4.48 10.26
C ARG A 87 -3.20 -5.34 11.19
N SER A 88 -3.56 -6.60 11.40
CA SER A 88 -2.83 -7.52 12.29
C SER A 88 -1.43 -7.91 11.78
N LEU A 89 -1.17 -7.73 10.49
CA LEU A 89 0.15 -7.96 9.89
C LEU A 89 1.09 -6.75 9.98
N CYS A 90 0.54 -5.55 10.18
CA CYS A 90 1.31 -4.32 10.33
C CYS A 90 1.97 -4.24 11.72
N ASP A 91 3.22 -3.81 11.75
CA ASP A 91 3.95 -3.55 13.00
C ASP A 91 3.60 -2.18 13.58
N GLN A 92 3.25 -1.22 12.71
CA GLN A 92 2.80 0.12 13.09
C GLN A 92 1.96 0.77 11.98
N PHE A 93 1.35 1.91 12.31
CA PHE A 93 0.54 2.70 11.38
C PHE A 93 1.05 4.13 11.27
N VAL A 94 0.92 4.69 10.07
CA VAL A 94 1.23 6.10 9.77
C VAL A 94 0.03 6.74 9.10
N TYR A 95 -0.31 7.96 9.52
CA TYR A 95 -1.38 8.75 8.90
C TYR A 95 -0.86 10.11 8.44
N ILE A 96 -1.59 10.71 7.51
CA ILE A 96 -1.33 12.07 7.02
C ILE A 96 -2.31 13.01 7.72
N PRO A 97 -1.83 14.01 8.48
CA PRO A 97 -2.71 15.02 9.05
C PRO A 97 -3.51 15.74 7.95
N GLN A 98 -4.84 15.81 8.13
CA GLN A 98 -5.75 16.48 7.22
C GLN A 98 -6.37 17.70 7.91
N TYR A 99 -6.48 18.81 7.18
CA TYR A 99 -6.98 20.07 7.69
C TYR A 99 -8.15 20.52 6.82
N GLY A 100 -9.38 20.19 7.22
CA GLY A 100 -10.59 20.51 6.48
C GLY A 100 -11.75 19.59 6.84
N CYS A 101 -12.98 19.98 6.49
CA CYS A 101 -14.20 19.23 6.78
C CYS A 101 -14.81 18.52 5.55
N GLY A 102 -14.22 18.70 4.36
CA GLY A 102 -14.84 18.28 3.09
C GLY A 102 -14.58 16.84 2.66
N THR A 103 -13.60 16.15 3.26
CA THR A 103 -13.20 14.80 2.86
C THR A 103 -12.82 13.97 4.09
N ALA A 104 -13.27 12.72 4.15
CA ALA A 104 -12.94 11.80 5.22
C ALA A 104 -11.54 11.19 5.08
N SER A 105 -11.03 11.08 3.84
CA SER A 105 -9.73 10.49 3.55
C SER A 105 -9.15 11.01 2.24
N LEU A 106 -7.84 10.84 2.08
CA LEU A 106 -7.15 11.07 0.81
C LEU A 106 -7.28 9.83 -0.08
N ASN A 107 -7.13 10.02 -1.40
CA ASN A 107 -6.95 8.90 -2.30
C ASN A 107 -5.73 8.06 -1.88
N VAL A 108 -5.85 6.73 -1.94
CA VAL A 108 -4.82 5.79 -1.47
C VAL A 108 -3.47 6.02 -2.17
N THR A 109 -3.47 6.33 -3.46
CA THR A 109 -2.24 6.58 -4.22
C THR A 109 -1.59 7.91 -3.84
N VAL A 110 -2.39 8.93 -3.53
CA VAL A 110 -1.91 10.23 -3.02
C VAL A 110 -1.32 10.05 -1.63
N ALA A 111 -1.98 9.28 -0.77
CA ALA A 111 -1.47 8.97 0.56
C ALA A 111 -0.12 8.22 0.48
N ALA A 112 -0.05 7.19 -0.37
CA ALA A 112 1.19 6.46 -0.64
C ALA A 112 2.31 7.39 -1.12
N ALA A 113 2.04 8.27 -2.08
CA ALA A 113 3.03 9.19 -2.62
C ALA A 113 3.59 10.15 -1.56
N ILE A 114 2.72 10.72 -0.72
CA ILE A 114 3.12 11.61 0.38
C ILE A 114 3.99 10.85 1.39
N VAL A 115 3.55 9.68 1.84
CA VAL A 115 4.31 8.90 2.83
C VAL A 115 5.66 8.46 2.28
N LEU A 116 5.72 7.96 1.04
CA LEU A 116 6.98 7.58 0.40
C LEU A 116 7.93 8.77 0.26
N HIS A 117 7.42 9.95 -0.09
CA HIS A 117 8.23 11.17 -0.12
C HIS A 117 8.82 11.49 1.26
N ARG A 118 7.99 11.49 2.31
CA ARG A 118 8.45 11.74 3.69
C ARG A 118 9.44 10.68 4.18
N PHE A 119 9.27 9.43 3.75
CA PHE A 119 10.22 8.35 4.01
C PHE A 119 11.56 8.62 3.32
N THR A 120 11.56 9.07 2.06
CA THR A 120 12.79 9.40 1.32
C THR A 120 13.56 10.56 1.96
N GLU A 121 12.86 11.56 2.48
CA GLU A 121 13.46 12.66 3.24
C GLU A 121 14.11 12.15 4.53
N TRP A 122 13.40 11.32 5.30
CA TRP A 122 13.92 10.74 6.55
C TRP A 122 15.12 9.80 6.32
N ALA A 123 15.04 8.95 5.29
CA ALA A 123 16.11 8.02 4.94
C ALA A 123 17.36 8.72 4.38
N GLY A 124 17.28 10.04 4.11
CA GLY A 124 18.39 10.84 3.63
C GLY A 124 18.83 10.48 2.21
N TYR A 125 17.91 10.11 1.32
CA TYR A 125 18.29 9.84 -0.06
C TYR A 125 18.75 11.10 -0.77
N GLU A 126 19.80 10.93 -1.56
CA GLU A 126 20.37 12.02 -2.34
C GLU A 126 19.40 12.47 -3.44
N GLU A 127 19.14 13.76 -3.45
CA GLU A 127 18.39 14.36 -4.54
C GLU A 127 19.20 14.28 -5.85
N ARG A 128 18.54 13.84 -6.92
CA ARG A 128 19.11 13.86 -8.27
C ARG A 128 19.37 15.32 -8.71
N ARG A 129 20.43 15.52 -9.48
CA ARG A 129 20.75 16.84 -10.02
C ARG A 129 19.63 17.37 -10.93
N ARG A 130 19.28 18.65 -10.73
CA ARG A 130 18.32 19.38 -11.56
C ARG A 130 19.05 20.11 -12.70
N VAL A 131 18.52 20.01 -13.91
CA VAL A 131 18.99 20.71 -15.12
C VAL A 131 17.80 21.39 -15.79
N GLY A 132 17.74 22.72 -15.68
CA GLY A 132 16.57 23.49 -16.10
C GLY A 132 15.33 23.11 -15.28
N GLU A 133 14.25 22.71 -15.96
CA GLU A 133 12.97 22.32 -15.36
C GLU A 133 12.82 20.80 -15.13
N LYS A 134 13.91 20.02 -15.28
CA LYS A 134 13.88 18.55 -15.18
C LYS A 134 15.03 18.00 -14.35
N PHE A 135 14.90 16.75 -13.90
CA PHE A 135 15.98 15.99 -13.27
C PHE A 135 16.85 15.27 -14.31
N GLU A 136 18.15 15.11 -14.02
CA GLU A 136 19.04 14.26 -14.81
C GLU A 136 18.58 12.80 -14.72
N LEU A 137 18.28 12.21 -15.89
CA LEU A 137 17.91 10.82 -16.01
C LEU A 137 19.17 9.95 -15.98
N GLY A 138 19.16 8.89 -15.16
CA GLY A 138 20.17 7.84 -15.25
C GLY A 138 19.97 6.95 -16.48
N ASP A 139 20.88 6.00 -16.66
CA ASP A 139 20.75 5.00 -17.71
C ASP A 139 19.46 4.19 -17.53
N ARG A 140 18.73 4.00 -18.63
CA ARG A 140 17.53 3.18 -18.62
C ARG A 140 17.92 1.71 -18.55
N PRO A 141 17.48 0.94 -17.54
CA PRO A 141 17.76 -0.48 -17.47
C PRO A 141 17.16 -1.20 -18.70
N ARG A 142 17.88 -2.21 -19.20
CA ARG A 142 17.38 -3.04 -20.31
C ARG A 142 16.23 -3.90 -19.82
N ARG A 143 15.09 -3.81 -20.52
CA ARG A 143 13.89 -4.57 -20.17
C ARG A 143 14.15 -6.08 -20.26
N THR A 144 13.86 -6.80 -19.19
CA THR A 144 14.04 -8.25 -19.11
C THR A 144 12.74 -9.04 -19.31
N ALA A 145 11.57 -8.39 -19.25
CA ALA A 145 10.26 -9.05 -19.33
C ALA A 145 9.31 -8.45 -20.41
N PRO A 146 8.31 -9.23 -20.90
CA PRO A 146 7.20 -8.74 -21.73
C PRO A 146 6.37 -7.65 -21.02
N ARG A 147 5.74 -6.75 -21.78
CA ARG A 147 4.85 -5.70 -21.21
C ARG A 147 3.65 -6.36 -20.51
N GLY A 148 3.34 -5.90 -19.29
CA GLY A 148 2.13 -6.30 -18.56
C GLY A 148 2.18 -7.71 -17.94
N VAL A 149 3.36 -8.32 -17.85
CA VAL A 149 3.55 -9.61 -17.18
C VAL A 149 4.67 -9.46 -16.17
N VAL A 150 4.33 -9.68 -14.90
CA VAL A 150 5.25 -9.68 -13.76
C VAL A 150 5.32 -11.08 -13.13
N ALA A 151 4.90 -12.10 -13.87
CA ALA A 151 5.02 -13.46 -13.39
C ALA A 151 6.50 -13.82 -13.29
N ASP A 152 6.96 -14.17 -12.09
CA ASP A 152 8.21 -14.89 -11.92
C ASP A 152 8.11 -16.15 -12.81
N PRO A 153 9.11 -16.45 -13.66
CA PRO A 153 9.10 -17.63 -14.51
C PRO A 153 9.21 -18.89 -13.63
N GLY A 154 8.08 -19.33 -13.09
CA GLY A 154 7.99 -20.40 -12.10
C GLY A 154 6.71 -20.42 -11.26
N CYS A 155 5.80 -19.42 -11.34
CA CYS A 155 4.59 -19.42 -10.52
C CYS A 155 3.68 -20.62 -10.85
N ASP A 156 3.50 -21.53 -9.89
CA ASP A 156 2.52 -22.61 -9.99
C ASP A 156 1.14 -22.05 -9.66
N VAL A 157 0.39 -21.73 -10.71
CA VAL A 157 -0.95 -21.13 -10.62
C VAL A 157 -1.93 -22.01 -9.84
N HIS A 158 -1.71 -23.33 -9.76
CA HIS A 158 -2.57 -24.23 -8.97
C HIS A 158 -2.29 -24.09 -7.48
N ARG A 159 -1.01 -24.12 -7.09
CA ARG A 159 -0.57 -23.89 -5.70
C ARG A 159 -1.03 -22.52 -5.20
N ASP A 160 -0.86 -21.46 -6.00
CA ASP A 160 -1.27 -20.11 -5.62
C ASP A 160 -2.78 -19.99 -5.38
N ARG A 161 -3.59 -20.76 -6.12
CA ARG A 161 -5.06 -20.78 -5.96
C ARG A 161 -5.50 -21.53 -4.71
N GLU A 162 -4.77 -22.57 -4.32
CA GLU A 162 -5.04 -23.30 -3.07
C GLU A 162 -4.73 -22.42 -1.86
N ILE A 163 -3.56 -21.79 -1.84
CA ILE A 163 -3.16 -20.85 -0.76
C ILE A 163 -4.19 -19.73 -0.60
N ARG A 164 -4.66 -19.13 -1.71
CA ARG A 164 -5.70 -18.09 -1.65
C ARG A 164 -7.03 -18.59 -1.09
N ARG A 165 -7.43 -19.82 -1.41
CA ARG A 165 -8.68 -20.38 -0.90
C ARG A 165 -8.62 -20.61 0.60
N GLU A 166 -7.48 -21.05 1.10
CA GLU A 166 -7.25 -21.20 2.54
C GLU A 166 -7.28 -19.82 3.22
N ASP A 167 -6.56 -18.85 2.66
CA ASP A 167 -6.55 -17.48 3.19
C ASP A 167 -7.91 -16.76 3.13
N ASP A 168 -8.72 -16.99 2.08
CA ASP A 168 -10.08 -16.43 1.94
C ASP A 168 -11.09 -17.15 2.86
N GLN A 169 -10.91 -18.45 3.13
CA GLN A 169 -11.75 -19.21 4.07
C GLN A 169 -11.56 -18.73 5.51
N ASP A 170 -10.32 -18.39 5.90
CA ASP A 170 -10.04 -17.80 7.21
C ASP A 170 -10.73 -16.43 7.37
N VAL A 171 -10.73 -15.61 6.30
CA VAL A 171 -11.40 -14.28 6.30
C VAL A 171 -12.92 -14.41 6.49
N LEU A 172 -13.55 -15.39 5.85
CA LEU A 172 -15.00 -15.61 5.95
C LEU A 172 -15.43 -16.18 7.30
N MET A 173 -14.56 -16.92 8.00
CA MET A 173 -14.85 -17.42 9.35
C MET A 173 -14.72 -16.32 10.43
N GLU A 174 -13.75 -15.40 10.33
CA GLU A 174 -13.60 -14.29 11.29
C GLU A 174 -14.70 -13.22 11.16
N SER A 175 -15.33 -13.11 9.99
CA SER A 175 -16.44 -12.18 9.74
C SER A 175 -17.78 -12.61 10.36
N GLY A 176 -17.85 -13.80 10.98
CA GLY A 176 -19.08 -14.47 11.38
C GLY A 176 -19.62 -14.15 12.77
N ASP A 177 -18.84 -13.51 13.66
CA ASP A 177 -19.24 -13.27 15.06
C ASP A 177 -19.36 -11.77 15.36
N GLY A 178 -20.52 -11.19 15.03
CA GLY A 178 -20.85 -9.79 15.33
C GLY A 178 -22.35 -9.51 15.25
N ALA A 179 -23.09 -9.96 16.27
CA ALA A 179 -24.53 -9.74 16.38
C ALA A 179 -24.90 -8.27 16.68
N GLY A 180 -25.78 -7.72 15.83
CA GLY A 180 -26.92 -6.85 16.14
C GLY A 180 -26.78 -5.59 17.02
N SER A 181 -26.99 -4.42 16.41
CA SER A 181 -27.88 -3.39 16.99
C SER A 181 -28.28 -2.35 15.93
N GLU A 182 -29.59 -2.19 15.74
CA GLU A 182 -30.25 -1.17 14.95
C GLU A 182 -30.03 0.25 15.53
N GLY A 183 -29.96 1.26 14.66
CA GLY A 183 -29.96 2.67 15.06
C GLY A 183 -29.95 3.59 13.84
N GLY A 184 -31.13 3.91 13.32
CA GLY A 184 -31.33 4.77 12.16
C GLY A 184 -30.84 6.20 12.38
N PHE A 185 -29.92 6.64 11.51
CA PHE A 185 -29.36 8.00 11.48
C PHE A 185 -29.93 8.77 10.28
N LEU A 186 -31.27 8.84 10.20
CA LEU A 186 -32.00 9.60 9.19
C LEU A 186 -33.20 10.29 9.84
N ASP A 187 -32.94 11.33 10.61
CA ASP A 187 -33.90 12.42 10.79
C ASP A 187 -33.15 13.72 11.13
N GLY A 188 -33.42 14.80 10.41
CA GLY A 188 -32.84 16.12 10.72
C GLY A 188 -32.08 16.82 9.59
N ILE A 189 -32.42 16.61 8.32
CA ILE A 189 -32.14 17.59 7.26
C ILE A 189 -33.37 17.63 6.36
N LEU A 190 -34.24 18.65 6.53
CA LEU A 190 -34.99 19.37 5.47
C LEU A 190 -36.05 20.33 6.08
N GLY A 191 -35.89 21.64 5.81
CA GLY A 191 -36.95 22.69 5.75
C GLY A 191 -37.30 23.41 7.07
N GLY A 192 -37.42 24.74 7.15
CA GLY A 192 -37.37 25.81 6.15
C GLY A 192 -37.68 27.18 6.77
N ASP A 193 -37.28 28.22 6.05
CA ASP A 193 -37.82 29.59 5.91
C ASP A 193 -38.09 30.54 7.10
N GLY A 194 -37.33 31.64 7.07
CA GLY A 194 -37.86 33.02 7.09
C GLY A 194 -38.23 33.61 8.45
N PRO A 195 -38.14 34.94 8.62
CA PRO A 195 -38.43 35.98 7.62
C PRO A 195 -37.21 36.76 7.08
#